data_AF-A0A241VLS3-F1
#
_entry.id   AF-A0A241VLS3-F1
#
_cell.length_a   1.000
_cell.length_b   1.000
_cell.length_c   1.000
_cell.angle_alpha   90.00
_cell.angle_beta   90.00
_cell.angle_gamma   90.00
#
_symmetry.space_group_name_H-M   'P 1'
#
loop_
_entity.id
_entity.type
_entity.pdbx_description
1 polymer ?
#
loop_
_entity_poly.entity_id
_entity_poly.type
_entity_poly.pdbx_seq_one_letter_code
_entity_poly.pdbx_strand_id
1 'polypeptide(L)'
;MKKIFSIFTISLALTACNQTPTADFSGEWKQIPETDSLRKLTISKQDDEYQIKDEFWLNKNNTERTSSAASGLAEQDHEVLKYKDSQQIELKLTDATHLTLTDREYDAVIHFEKIN
;
A
#
# COMPACT_ATOMS: atom_id res chain seq x y z
N MET A 1 -5.18 -57.07 -40.46
CA MET A 1 -4.52 -56.23 -39.44
C MET A 1 -5.06 -54.81 -39.56
N LYS A 2 -5.70 -54.25 -38.54
CA LYS A 2 -6.05 -52.82 -38.47
C LYS A 2 -5.68 -52.33 -37.08
N LYS A 3 -4.60 -51.55 -36.98
CA LYS A 3 -4.18 -50.88 -35.74
C LYS A 3 -4.71 -49.46 -35.79
N ILE A 4 -5.58 -49.11 -34.85
CA ILE A 4 -6.10 -47.75 -34.69
C ILE A 4 -5.17 -47.07 -33.68
N PHE A 5 -4.32 -46.17 -34.14
CA PHE A 5 -3.53 -45.31 -33.27
C PHE A 5 -4.41 -44.14 -32.85
N SER A 6 -4.83 -44.12 -31.59
CA SER A 6 -5.52 -42.99 -30.98
C SER A 6 -4.48 -42.12 -30.29
N ILE A 7 -4.21 -40.93 -30.84
CA ILE A 7 -3.34 -39.93 -30.21
C ILE A 7 -4.22 -39.15 -29.21
N PHE A 8 -4.00 -39.36 -27.92
CA PHE A 8 -4.54 -38.50 -26.87
C PHE A 8 -3.72 -37.21 -26.83
N THR A 9 -4.27 -36.13 -27.38
CA THR A 9 -3.76 -34.77 -27.18
C THR A 9 -4.13 -34.30 -25.78
N ILE A 10 -3.13 -34.20 -24.90
CA ILE A 10 -3.27 -33.54 -23.60
C ILE A 10 -3.27 -32.03 -23.86
N SER A 11 -4.45 -31.42 -23.85
CA SER A 11 -4.58 -29.97 -23.84
C SER A 11 -4.02 -29.44 -22.52
N LEU A 12 -2.81 -28.90 -22.53
CA LEU A 12 -2.33 -27.99 -21.49
C LEU A 12 -3.19 -26.72 -21.59
N ALA A 13 -4.27 -26.68 -20.82
CA ALA A 13 -4.95 -25.43 -20.53
C ALA A 13 -3.96 -24.56 -19.74
N LEU A 14 -3.32 -23.61 -20.43
CA LEU A 14 -2.71 -22.47 -19.78
C LEU A 14 -3.84 -21.71 -19.10
N THR A 15 -4.13 -22.06 -17.83
CA THR A 15 -4.84 -21.16 -16.93
C THR A 15 -3.92 -19.96 -16.80
N ALA A 16 -4.14 -18.95 -17.65
CA ALA A 16 -3.59 -17.63 -17.42
C ALA A 16 -4.04 -17.26 -16.00
N CYS A 17 -3.09 -17.24 -15.07
CA CYS A 17 -3.29 -16.73 -13.74
C CYS A 17 -3.87 -15.34 -13.90
N ASN A 18 -5.18 -15.20 -13.70
CA ASN A 18 -5.85 -13.92 -13.56
C ASN A 18 -5.48 -13.36 -12.17
N GLN A 19 -4.17 -13.27 -11.89
CA GLN A 19 -3.65 -12.66 -10.69
C GLN A 19 -3.95 -11.17 -10.83
N THR A 20 -4.97 -10.73 -10.11
CA THR A 20 -5.16 -9.32 -9.83
C THR A 20 -3.79 -8.77 -9.38
N PRO A 21 -3.25 -7.72 -10.02
CA PRO A 21 -1.99 -7.15 -9.61
C PRO A 21 -2.04 -6.85 -8.12
N THR A 22 -1.06 -7.36 -7.37
CA THR A 22 -0.92 -7.03 -5.95
C THR A 22 -0.86 -5.51 -5.81
N ALA A 23 -1.68 -4.95 -4.93
CA ALA A 23 -1.75 -3.51 -4.73
C ALA A 23 -0.36 -2.96 -4.35
N ASP A 24 0.12 -1.93 -5.07
CA ASP A 24 1.44 -1.34 -4.81
C ASP A 24 1.31 0.01 -4.10
N PHE A 25 1.64 0.00 -2.82
CA PHE A 25 1.64 1.17 -1.94
C PHE A 25 2.87 2.07 -2.12
N SER A 26 3.86 1.64 -2.92
CA SER A 26 5.13 2.35 -3.06
C SER A 26 4.94 3.73 -3.69
N GLY A 27 5.65 4.71 -3.14
CA GLY A 27 5.67 6.08 -3.63
C GLY A 27 5.70 7.12 -2.51
N GLU A 28 5.65 8.38 -2.93
CA GLU A 28 5.47 9.51 -2.04
C GLU A 28 4.00 9.95 -2.06
N TRP A 29 3.48 10.31 -0.90
CA TRP A 29 2.07 10.61 -0.70
C TRP A 29 1.94 11.88 0.13
N LYS A 30 1.08 12.81 -0.30
CA LYS A 30 0.83 14.08 0.38
C LYS A 30 -0.61 14.12 0.89
N GLN A 31 -0.79 14.56 2.13
CA GLN A 31 -2.12 14.73 2.70
C GLN A 31 -3.00 15.67 1.86
N ILE A 32 -4.26 15.27 1.68
CA ILE A 32 -5.35 16.06 1.12
C ILE A 32 -6.59 16.06 2.04
N PRO A 33 -7.39 17.15 2.07
CA PRO A 33 -7.05 18.46 1.51
C PRO A 33 -5.82 19.05 2.23
N GLU A 34 -5.15 20.01 1.59
CA GLU A 34 -4.08 20.74 2.25
C GLU A 34 -4.62 21.46 3.50
N THR A 35 -3.90 21.31 4.61
CA THR A 35 -4.18 22.04 5.86
C THR A 35 -3.00 22.94 6.21
N ASP A 36 -3.12 23.71 7.29
CA ASP A 36 -1.98 24.47 7.81
C ASP A 36 -0.82 23.54 8.20
N SER A 37 -1.14 22.34 8.70
CA SER A 37 -0.18 21.24 8.84
C SER A 37 0.04 20.50 7.53
N LEU A 38 1.27 20.01 7.35
CA LEU A 38 1.64 19.13 6.24
C LEU A 38 1.91 17.74 6.80
N ARG A 39 1.36 16.70 6.16
CA ARG A 39 1.77 15.31 6.38
C ARG A 39 2.18 14.69 5.06
N LYS A 40 3.31 13.99 5.05
CA LYS A 40 3.83 13.25 3.90
C LYS A 40 4.13 11.83 4.33
N LEU A 41 3.72 10.85 3.52
CA LEU A 41 4.17 9.47 3.65
C LEU A 41 5.14 9.16 2.52
N THR A 42 6.26 8.55 2.85
CA THR A 42 7.14 7.91 1.86
C THR A 42 7.10 6.42 2.12
N ILE A 43 6.59 5.65 1.16
CA ILE A 43 6.45 4.20 1.27
C ILE A 43 7.38 3.56 0.25
N SER A 44 8.30 2.72 0.72
CA SER A 44 9.18 1.93 -0.14
C SER A 44 8.96 0.44 0.10
N LYS A 45 9.04 -0.36 -0.97
CA LYS A 45 8.96 -1.83 -0.88
C LYS A 45 10.36 -2.42 -0.96
N GLN A 46 10.68 -3.33 -0.05
CA GLN A 46 11.89 -4.15 -0.04
C GLN A 46 11.45 -5.61 0.11
N ASP A 47 11.59 -6.39 -0.96
CA ASP A 47 11.08 -7.76 -1.07
C ASP A 47 9.57 -7.84 -0.76
N ASP A 48 9.19 -8.55 0.31
CA ASP A 48 7.80 -8.71 0.77
C ASP A 48 7.41 -7.70 1.86
N GLU A 49 8.31 -6.80 2.24
CA GLU A 49 8.10 -5.82 3.31
C GLU A 49 8.01 -4.40 2.76
N TYR A 50 7.24 -3.57 3.46
CA TYR A 50 7.20 -2.14 3.22
C TYR A 50 7.89 -1.39 4.35
N GLN A 51 8.61 -0.34 4.00
CA GLN A 51 9.11 0.65 4.94
C GLN A 51 8.33 1.95 4.74
N ILE A 52 7.72 2.44 5.80
CA ILE A 52 6.96 3.69 5.78
C ILE A 52 7.74 4.73 6.56
N LYS A 53 7.94 5.90 5.95
CA LYS A 53 8.37 7.12 6.62
C LYS A 53 7.17 8.07 6.70
N ASP A 54 6.81 8.48 7.91
CA ASP A 54 5.72 9.43 8.15
C ASP A 54 6.28 10.75 8.69
N GLU A 55 6.16 11.79 7.87
CA GLU A 55 6.71 13.11 8.15
C GLU A 55 5.56 14.09 8.39
N PHE A 56 5.61 14.81 9.52
CA PHE A 56 4.56 15.74 9.92
C PHE A 56 5.16 17.12 10.27
N TRP A 57 4.58 18.17 9.72
CA TRP A 57 4.96 19.55 10.01
C TRP A 57 3.72 20.31 10.48
N LEU A 58 3.80 20.93 11.67
CA LEU A 58 2.69 21.71 12.22
C LEU A 58 2.37 22.96 11.38
N ASN A 59 3.37 23.52 10.70
CA ASN A 59 3.19 24.52 9.66
C ASN A 59 4.35 24.44 8.65
N LYS A 60 4.14 24.92 7.42
CA LYS A 60 5.13 24.87 6.31
C LYS A 60 6.49 25.53 6.63
N ASN A 61 6.56 26.34 7.70
CA ASN A 61 7.74 27.10 8.11
C ASN A 61 8.39 26.56 9.40
N ASN A 62 7.84 25.50 10.01
CA ASN A 62 8.33 24.97 11.28
C ASN A 62 9.31 23.82 11.05
N THR A 63 10.14 23.56 12.06
CA THR A 63 10.97 22.36 12.11
C THR A 63 10.07 21.12 12.04
N GLU A 64 10.44 20.15 11.20
CA GLU A 64 9.81 18.83 11.12
C GLU A 64 9.56 18.28 12.51
N ARG A 65 8.30 17.97 12.82
CA ARG A 65 7.98 17.21 14.02
C ARG A 65 7.88 15.78 13.57
N THR A 66 8.87 14.96 13.92
CA THR A 66 8.75 13.51 13.72
C THR A 66 7.45 13.09 14.40
N SER A 67 6.48 12.68 13.58
CA SER A 67 5.20 12.18 14.06
C SER A 67 5.52 11.04 15.01
N SER A 68 4.97 11.07 16.22
CA SER A 68 5.05 9.90 17.11
C SER A 68 4.34 8.68 16.51
N ALA A 69 3.52 8.87 15.46
CA ALA A 69 3.12 7.79 14.56
C ALA A 69 4.27 7.44 13.60
N ALA A 70 5.14 6.56 14.11
CA ALA A 70 5.80 5.45 13.43
C ALA A 70 6.18 5.64 11.95
N SER A 71 7.40 6.12 11.71
CA SER A 71 8.18 5.48 10.64
C SER A 71 8.44 4.04 11.06
N GLY A 72 8.22 3.06 10.20
CA GLY A 72 8.25 1.66 10.62
C GLY A 72 8.10 0.68 9.47
N LEU A 73 8.26 -0.60 9.81
CA LEU A 73 8.01 -1.70 8.89
C LEU A 73 6.52 -1.99 8.83
N ALA A 74 6.06 -2.35 7.65
CA ALA A 74 4.69 -2.70 7.37
C ALA A 74 4.61 -3.92 6.47
N GLU A 75 3.51 -4.63 6.58
CA GLU A 75 3.20 -5.81 5.78
C GLU A 75 1.83 -5.65 5.12
N GLN A 76 1.75 -6.16 3.89
CA GLN A 76 0.50 -6.14 3.15
C GLN A 76 -0.34 -7.35 3.54
N ASP A 77 -1.52 -7.08 4.09
CA ASP A 77 -2.58 -8.05 4.37
C ASP A 77 -3.74 -7.78 3.41
N HIS A 78 -3.80 -8.56 2.34
CA HIS A 78 -4.75 -8.39 1.23
C HIS A 78 -4.67 -6.98 0.59
N GLU A 79 -5.71 -6.17 0.76
CA GLU A 79 -5.83 -4.81 0.22
C GLU A 79 -5.35 -3.73 1.20
N VAL A 80 -4.84 -4.12 2.37
CA VAL A 80 -4.48 -3.21 3.45
C VAL A 80 -3.01 -3.36 3.78
N LEU A 81 -2.33 -2.24 3.94
CA LEU A 81 -0.97 -2.17 4.47
C LEU A 81 -1.03 -1.84 5.97
N LYS A 82 -0.42 -2.68 6.80
CA LYS A 82 -0.47 -2.57 8.27
C LYS A 82 0.93 -2.44 8.83
N TYR A 83 1.12 -1.56 9.81
CA TYR A 83 2.38 -1.48 10.53
C TYR A 83 2.59 -2.75 11.35
N LYS A 84 3.81 -3.30 11.36
CA LYS A 84 4.13 -4.50 12.15
C LYS A 84 4.02 -4.25 13.66
N ASP A 85 4.37 -3.03 14.08
CA ASP A 85 4.37 -2.62 15.48
C ASP A 85 3.06 -1.95 15.92
N SER A 86 2.07 -1.80 15.02
CA SER A 86 0.76 -1.22 15.36
C SER A 86 -0.36 -1.79 14.50
N GLN A 87 -1.37 -2.37 15.15
CA GLN A 87 -2.61 -2.81 14.49
C GLN A 87 -3.69 -1.73 14.44
N GLN A 88 -3.41 -0.54 14.99
CA GLN A 88 -4.38 0.55 15.07
C GLN A 88 -4.45 1.34 13.76
N ILE A 89 -3.31 1.43 13.07
CA ILE A 89 -3.16 2.21 11.85
C ILE A 89 -3.19 1.27 10.64
N GLU A 90 -4.08 1.57 9.70
CA GLU A 90 -4.24 0.86 8.44
C GLU A 90 -4.15 1.81 7.26
N LEU A 91 -3.46 1.38 6.22
CA LEU A 91 -3.33 2.08 4.96
C LEU A 91 -4.07 1.31 3.86
N LYS A 92 -4.98 1.96 3.14
CA LYS A 92 -5.72 1.35 2.02
C LYS A 92 -5.65 2.24 0.79
N LEU A 93 -5.37 1.65 -0.37
CA LEU A 93 -5.47 2.34 -1.65
C LEU A 93 -6.95 2.42 -2.06
N THR A 94 -7.43 3.63 -2.32
CA THR A 94 -8.74 3.85 -2.96
C THR A 94 -8.60 3.62 -4.47
N ASP A 95 -7.48 4.06 -5.04
CA ASP A 95 -7.03 3.78 -6.40
C ASP A 95 -5.49 3.92 -6.47
N ALA A 96 -4.91 3.89 -7.67
CA ALA A 96 -3.45 3.96 -7.86
C ALA A 96 -2.82 5.31 -7.44
N THR A 97 -3.64 6.34 -7.25
CA THR A 97 -3.25 7.73 -6.95
C THR A 97 -3.72 8.22 -5.59
N HIS A 98 -4.63 7.50 -4.93
CA HIS A 98 -5.20 7.88 -3.63
C HIS A 98 -5.00 6.82 -2.56
N LEU A 99 -4.51 7.25 -1.41
CA LEU A 99 -4.24 6.43 -0.24
C LEU A 99 -5.02 6.98 0.96
N THR A 100 -5.59 6.10 1.76
CA THR A 100 -6.29 6.46 3.00
C THR A 100 -5.59 5.81 4.18
N LEU A 101 -5.23 6.62 5.18
CA LEU A 101 -4.81 6.18 6.50
C LEU A 101 -6.01 6.23 7.44
N THR A 102 -6.29 5.13 8.10
CA THR A 102 -7.29 5.04 9.17
C THR A 102 -6.58 4.71 10.48
N ASP A 103 -6.77 5.54 11.49
CA ASP A 103 -6.37 5.27 12.86
C ASP A 103 -7.62 4.90 13.67
N ARG A 104 -7.74 3.61 13.99
CA ARG A 104 -8.90 3.05 14.68
C ARG A 104 -8.98 3.44 16.16
N GLU A 105 -7.86 3.80 16.79
CA GLU A 105 -7.88 4.19 18.20
C GLU A 105 -8.54 5.56 18.38
N TYR A 106 -8.27 6.49 17.46
CA TYR A 106 -8.74 7.87 17.53
C TYR A 106 -9.92 8.18 16.60
N ASP A 107 -10.45 7.16 15.89
CA ASP A 107 -11.47 7.33 14.84
C ASP A 107 -11.07 8.42 13.82
N ALA A 108 -9.79 8.42 13.45
CA ALA A 108 -9.21 9.44 12.58
C ALA A 108 -8.96 8.87 11.19
N VAL A 109 -9.31 9.66 10.17
CA VAL A 109 -9.12 9.31 8.75
C VAL A 109 -8.36 10.44 8.07
N ILE A 110 -7.31 10.08 7.33
CA ILE A 110 -6.50 11.01 6.56
C ILE A 110 -6.39 10.49 5.14
N HIS A 111 -6.66 11.36 4.18
CA HIS A 111 -6.53 11.04 2.76
C HIS A 111 -5.22 11.62 2.23
N PHE A 112 -4.62 10.90 1.28
CA PHE A 112 -3.40 11.29 0.61
C PHE A 112 -3.54 11.13 -0.90
N GLU A 113 -2.85 11.99 -1.63
CA GLU A 113 -2.65 11.90 -3.08
C GLU A 113 -1.17 11.57 -3.36
N LYS A 114 -0.93 10.77 -4.39
CA LYS A 114 0.43 10.39 -4.82
C LYS A 114 1.15 11.60 -5.43
N ILE A 115 2.40 11.82 -5.01
CA ILE A 115 3.28 12.84 -5.58
C ILE A 115 4.02 12.20 -6.76
N ASN A 116 3.90 12.79 -7.95
CA ASN A 116 4.61 12.36 -9.16
C ASN A 116 6.10 12.69 -9.13
#